data_AF-A0A5N5NZX1-F1
#
_entry.id   AF-A0A5N5NZX1-F1
#
_cell.length_a   1.000
_cell.length_b   1.000
_cell.length_c   1.000
_cell.angle_alpha   90.00
_cell.angle_beta   90.00
_cell.angle_gamma   90.00
#
_symmetry.space_group_name_H-M   'P 1'
#
loop_
_entity.id
_entity.type
_entity.pdbx_description
1 polymer ?
#
loop_
_entity_poly.entity_id
_entity_poly.type
_entity_poly.pdbx_seq_one_letter_code
_entity_poly.pdbx_strand_id
1 'polypeptide(L)'
;MAANLSDDADRLLCIGQLTSIATQLYLECITFYRSCLQKLSQNNRLTDPTFTRLSRNFEALVLWGNGYGIAYGGLHDALLSSRRARRCYFESLTSLCSTLLCRLLFYCSTSELRDEAKSLKRTLEAGIVCLEDTCKDGDSTTTDMSSGLASDDSIDEVIKDLEVDVDGLIAMDSLITCPAGRTREQPRIRLDERL
;
A
#
# COMPACT_ATOMS: atom_id res chain seq x y z
N MET A 1 -25.01 -17.38 -25.26
CA MET A 1 -23.69 -17.89 -24.85
C MET A 1 -22.52 -16.92 -25.13
N ALA A 2 -22.75 -15.76 -25.76
CA ALA A 2 -21.70 -14.77 -26.06
C ALA A 2 -21.45 -13.71 -24.95
N ALA A 3 -22.36 -13.57 -23.99
CA ALA A 3 -22.26 -12.56 -22.92
C ALA A 3 -21.15 -12.86 -21.89
N ASN A 4 -20.81 -14.13 -21.67
CA ASN A 4 -19.82 -14.52 -20.65
C ASN A 4 -18.38 -14.26 -21.11
N LEU A 5 -18.09 -14.33 -22.41
CA LEU A 5 -16.74 -14.11 -22.95
C LEU A 5 -16.31 -12.63 -22.94
N SER A 6 -17.27 -11.70 -23.02
CA SER A 6 -17.00 -10.26 -22.94
C SER A 6 -16.72 -9.83 -21.50
N ASP A 7 -17.52 -10.32 -20.54
CA ASP A 7 -17.36 -10.01 -19.11
C ASP A 7 -16.04 -10.54 -18.55
N ASP A 8 -15.61 -11.74 -18.97
CA ASP A 8 -14.34 -12.32 -18.55
C ASP A 8 -13.12 -11.57 -19.13
N ALA A 9 -13.21 -11.07 -20.37
CA ALA A 9 -12.14 -10.28 -20.98
C ALA A 9 -11.98 -8.89 -20.33
N ASP A 10 -13.11 -8.21 -20.06
CA ASP A 10 -13.13 -6.92 -19.37
C ASP A 10 -12.61 -7.03 -17.93
N ARG A 11 -12.94 -8.13 -17.23
CA ARG A 11 -12.41 -8.42 -15.89
C ARG A 11 -10.90 -8.65 -15.90
N LEU A 12 -10.37 -9.38 -16.87
CA LEU A 12 -8.92 -9.61 -17.00
C LEU A 12 -8.16 -8.32 -17.31
N LEU A 13 -8.73 -7.43 -18.13
CA LEU A 13 -8.19 -6.10 -18.42
C LEU A 13 -8.15 -5.22 -17.15
N CYS A 14 -9.24 -5.18 -16.37
CA CYS A 14 -9.28 -4.46 -15.10
C CYS A 14 -8.26 -4.99 -14.08
N ILE A 15 -8.07 -6.31 -14.01
CA ILE A 15 -7.07 -6.95 -13.13
C ILE A 15 -5.64 -6.57 -13.53
N GLY A 16 -5.35 -6.58 -14.83
CA GLY A 16 -4.04 -6.18 -15.36
C GLY A 16 -3.73 -4.72 -15.03
N GLN A 17 -4.71 -3.83 -15.20
CA GLN A 17 -4.57 -2.42 -14.84
C GLN A 17 -4.35 -2.20 -13.35
N LEU A 18 -5.14 -2.86 -12.49
CA LEU A 18 -5.03 -2.72 -11.03
C LEU A 18 -3.64 -3.14 -10.52
N THR A 19 -3.11 -4.25 -11.03
CA THR A 19 -1.81 -4.76 -10.59
C THR A 19 -0.64 -3.94 -11.14
N SER A 20 -0.80 -3.38 -12.35
CA SER A 20 0.12 -2.38 -12.89
C SER A 20 0.15 -1.12 -12.02
N ILE A 21 -1.02 -0.58 -11.66
CA ILE A 21 -1.13 0.62 -10.81
C ILE A 21 -0.56 0.34 -9.42
N ALA A 22 -0.87 -0.81 -8.82
CA ALA A 22 -0.34 -1.19 -7.51
C ALA A 22 1.20 -1.20 -7.52
N THR A 23 1.80 -1.86 -8.52
CA THR A 23 3.25 -1.96 -8.68
C THR A 23 3.87 -0.59 -8.90
N GLN A 24 3.31 0.21 -9.82
CA GLN A 24 3.79 1.54 -10.13
C GLN A 24 3.73 2.46 -8.90
N LEU A 25 2.62 2.43 -8.15
CA LEU A 25 2.44 3.22 -6.95
C LEU A 25 3.52 2.91 -5.91
N TYR A 26 3.84 1.63 -5.70
CA TYR A 26 4.90 1.23 -4.78
C TYR A 26 6.27 1.71 -5.25
N LEU A 27 6.60 1.51 -6.53
CA LEU A 27 7.91 1.89 -7.08
C LEU A 27 8.13 3.40 -7.04
N GLU A 28 7.12 4.18 -7.39
CA GLU A 28 7.19 5.64 -7.29
C GLU A 28 7.25 6.10 -5.84
N CYS A 29 6.51 5.44 -4.94
CA CYS A 29 6.56 5.71 -3.51
C CYS A 29 7.96 5.54 -2.93
N ILE A 30 8.59 4.37 -3.10
CA ILE A 30 9.93 4.12 -2.56
C ILE A 30 10.99 5.02 -3.21
N THR A 31 10.80 5.39 -4.48
CA THR A 31 11.70 6.30 -5.18
C THR A 31 11.60 7.70 -4.57
N PHE A 32 10.37 8.20 -4.41
CA PHE A 32 10.14 9.51 -3.80
C PHE A 32 10.60 9.56 -2.35
N TYR A 33 10.29 8.54 -1.55
CA TYR A 33 10.70 8.47 -0.15
C TYR A 33 12.23 8.46 -0.02
N ARG A 34 12.95 7.69 -0.86
CA ARG A 34 14.41 7.72 -0.91
C ARG A 34 14.94 9.13 -1.21
N SER A 35 14.34 9.82 -2.18
CA SER A 35 14.74 11.19 -2.52
C SER A 35 14.49 12.16 -1.36
N CYS A 36 13.37 12.02 -0.63
CA CYS A 36 13.13 12.77 0.60
C CYS A 36 14.22 12.53 1.64
N LEU A 37 14.58 11.27 1.92
CA LEU A 37 15.65 10.93 2.86
C LEU A 37 16.99 11.58 2.47
N GLN A 38 17.35 11.52 1.19
CA GLN A 38 18.58 12.14 0.70
C GLN A 38 18.60 13.66 0.90
N LYS A 39 17.46 14.34 0.75
CA LYS A 39 17.35 15.78 1.01
C LYS A 39 17.38 16.10 2.51
N LEU A 40 16.73 15.28 3.32
CA LEU A 40 16.71 15.47 4.77
C LEU A 40 18.11 15.26 5.38
N SER A 41 18.90 14.31 4.86
CA SER A 41 20.28 14.11 5.30
C SER A 41 21.20 15.29 4.94
N GLN A 42 20.84 16.11 3.96
CA GLN A 42 21.64 17.26 3.51
C GLN A 42 21.30 18.56 4.26
N ASN A 43 20.07 18.68 4.77
CA ASN A 43 19.54 19.97 5.24
C ASN A 43 19.63 20.19 6.77
N ASN A 44 20.18 19.26 7.55
CA ASN A 44 20.31 19.32 9.02
C ASN A 44 19.02 19.74 9.79
N ARG A 45 17.83 19.61 9.17
CA ARG A 45 16.54 20.02 9.75
C ARG A 45 16.02 19.00 10.77
N LEU A 46 16.53 17.77 10.73
CA LEU A 46 16.14 16.68 11.60
C LEU A 46 17.28 16.33 12.56
N THR A 47 16.92 15.91 13.76
CA THR A 47 17.88 15.30 14.69
C THR A 47 18.29 13.90 14.21
N ASP A 48 19.48 13.43 14.59
CA ASP A 48 19.95 12.09 14.22
C ASP A 48 18.97 10.97 14.61
N PRO A 49 18.35 10.97 15.81
CA PRO A 49 17.33 9.98 16.16
C PRO A 49 16.09 10.01 15.24
N THR A 50 15.59 11.21 14.93
CA THR A 50 14.43 11.39 14.04
C THR A 50 14.73 10.87 12.63
N PHE A 51 15.90 11.22 12.09
CA PHE A 51 16.34 10.75 10.78
C PHE A 51 16.55 9.23 10.75
N THR A 52 17.11 8.66 11.83
CA THR A 52 17.32 7.22 11.96
C THR A 52 15.99 6.45 11.97
N ARG A 53 14.98 6.94 12.69
CA ARG A 53 13.64 6.34 12.70
C ARG A 53 13.01 6.32 11.30
N LEU A 54 13.03 7.48 10.62
CA LEU A 54 12.51 7.61 9.27
C LEU A 54 13.24 6.69 8.27
N SER A 55 14.56 6.60 8.37
CA SER A 55 15.37 5.72 7.51
C SER A 55 15.04 4.23 7.74
N ARG A 56 14.87 3.81 9.00
CA ARG A 56 14.47 2.42 9.33
C ARG A 56 13.08 2.09 8.80
N ASN A 57 12.14 3.02 8.90
CA ASN A 57 10.79 2.87 8.35
C ASN A 57 10.83 2.65 6.82
N PHE A 58 11.64 3.45 6.10
CA PHE A 58 11.89 3.25 4.68
C PHE A 58 12.51 1.89 4.36
N GLU A 59 13.53 1.47 5.11
CA GLU A 59 14.18 0.16 4.93
C GLU A 59 13.20 -1.00 5.13
N ALA A 60 12.30 -0.90 6.13
CA ALA A 60 11.25 -1.88 6.37
C ALA A 60 10.29 -1.98 5.17
N LEU A 61 9.86 -0.85 4.60
CA LEU A 61 9.02 -0.80 3.40
C LEU A 61 9.70 -1.46 2.18
N VAL A 62 11.00 -1.20 1.98
CA VAL A 62 11.78 -1.81 0.91
C VAL A 62 11.92 -3.32 1.12
N LEU A 63 12.24 -3.75 2.34
CA LEU A 63 12.39 -5.16 2.67
C LEU A 63 11.07 -5.92 2.45
N TRP A 64 9.96 -5.35 2.90
CA TRP A 64 8.63 -5.92 2.69
C TRP A 64 8.32 -6.10 1.19
N GLY A 65 8.48 -5.04 0.37
CA GLY A 65 8.17 -5.16 -1.06
C GLY A 65 9.15 -6.05 -1.84
N ASN A 66 10.39 -6.17 -1.39
CA ASN A 66 11.32 -7.17 -1.91
C ASN A 66 10.85 -8.61 -1.60
N GLY A 67 10.30 -8.85 -0.40
CA GLY A 67 9.72 -10.14 -0.01
C GLY A 67 8.59 -10.61 -0.93
N TYR A 68 7.82 -9.66 -1.49
CA TYR A 68 6.76 -9.91 -2.46
C TYR A 68 7.22 -9.84 -3.93
N GLY A 69 8.49 -9.54 -4.19
CA GLY A 69 9.01 -9.40 -5.55
C GLY A 69 8.27 -8.35 -6.38
N ILE A 70 7.82 -7.24 -5.76
CA ILE A 70 6.97 -6.24 -6.42
C ILE A 70 7.64 -5.69 -7.68
N ALA A 71 8.95 -5.42 -7.63
CA ALA A 71 9.73 -4.94 -8.77
C ALA A 71 9.78 -5.93 -9.96
N TYR A 72 9.46 -7.20 -9.73
CA TYR A 72 9.41 -8.27 -10.73
C TYR A 72 7.98 -8.73 -11.05
N GLY A 73 6.97 -8.00 -10.58
CA GLY A 73 5.55 -8.33 -10.78
C GLY A 73 4.98 -9.40 -9.83
N GLY A 74 5.71 -9.80 -8.78
CA GLY A 74 5.28 -10.84 -7.83
C GLY A 74 4.09 -10.45 -6.95
N LEU A 75 3.74 -9.16 -6.91
CA LEU A 75 2.60 -8.63 -6.16
C LEU A 75 1.24 -9.14 -6.69
N HIS A 76 1.19 -9.57 -7.95
CA HIS A 76 -0.03 -9.94 -8.66
C HIS A 76 -0.81 -11.04 -7.92
N ASP A 77 -0.14 -12.15 -7.57
CA ASP A 77 -0.78 -13.32 -6.96
C ASP A 77 -1.32 -12.99 -5.56
N ALA A 78 -0.58 -12.19 -4.79
CA ALA A 78 -0.97 -11.76 -3.45
C ALA A 78 -2.27 -10.93 -3.48
N LEU A 79 -2.34 -9.92 -4.34
CA LEU A 79 -3.51 -9.03 -4.44
C LEU A 79 -4.73 -9.73 -5.06
N LEU A 80 -4.51 -10.69 -5.97
CA LEU A 80 -5.59 -11.50 -6.53
C LEU A 80 -6.15 -12.49 -5.53
N SER A 81 -5.32 -13.03 -4.64
CA SER A 81 -5.75 -14.06 -3.69
C SER A 81 -6.77 -13.57 -2.65
N SER A 82 -6.77 -12.26 -2.33
CA SER A 82 -7.57 -11.71 -1.24
C SER A 82 -7.97 -10.26 -1.48
N ARG A 83 -9.29 -10.02 -1.58
CA ARG A 83 -9.85 -8.65 -1.62
C ARG A 83 -9.42 -7.82 -0.41
N ARG A 84 -9.34 -8.44 0.77
CA ARG A 84 -8.92 -7.78 1.99
C ARG A 84 -7.45 -7.38 1.94
N ALA A 85 -6.58 -8.24 1.42
CA ALA A 85 -5.16 -7.90 1.19
C ALA A 85 -5.03 -6.75 0.19
N ARG A 86 -5.80 -6.80 -0.90
CA ARG A 86 -5.84 -5.73 -1.90
C ARG A 86 -6.31 -4.39 -1.34
N ARG A 87 -7.37 -4.38 -0.54
CA ARG A 87 -7.86 -3.17 0.14
C ARG A 87 -6.79 -2.63 1.11
N CYS A 88 -6.24 -3.49 1.97
CA CYS A 88 -5.17 -3.13 2.91
C CYS A 88 -3.96 -2.52 2.18
N TYR A 89 -3.56 -3.10 1.05
CA TYR A 89 -2.48 -2.59 0.21
C TYR A 89 -2.74 -1.16 -0.23
N PHE A 90 -3.90 -0.92 -0.86
CA PHE A 90 -4.21 0.41 -1.38
C PHE A 90 -4.47 1.42 -0.27
N GLU A 91 -5.15 1.06 0.82
CA GLU A 91 -5.36 1.95 1.97
C GLU A 91 -4.03 2.41 2.56
N SER A 92 -3.14 1.47 2.92
CA SER A 92 -1.86 1.80 3.52
C SER A 92 -0.95 2.58 2.56
N LEU A 93 -0.85 2.16 1.29
CA LEU A 93 0.07 2.80 0.35
C LEU A 93 -0.43 4.18 -0.12
N THR A 94 -1.74 4.38 -0.29
CA THR A 94 -2.29 5.70 -0.64
C THR A 94 -2.17 6.68 0.52
N SER A 95 -2.40 6.23 1.77
CA SER A 95 -2.15 7.00 2.99
C SER A 95 -0.68 7.40 3.10
N LEU A 96 0.24 6.45 2.91
CA LEU A 96 1.68 6.67 2.97
C LEU A 96 2.14 7.69 1.94
N CYS A 97 1.74 7.52 0.67
CA CYS A 97 2.05 8.47 -0.40
C CYS A 97 1.49 9.86 -0.12
N SER A 98 0.29 9.96 0.46
CA SER A 98 -0.32 11.23 0.85
C SER A 98 0.50 11.90 1.96
N THR A 99 0.92 11.17 2.99
CA THR A 99 1.78 11.69 4.05
C THR A 99 3.13 12.16 3.52
N LEU A 100 3.75 11.42 2.59
CA LEU A 100 4.99 11.84 1.94
C LEU A 100 4.82 13.14 1.15
N LEU A 101 3.80 13.22 0.29
CA LEU A 101 3.57 14.37 -0.59
C LEU A 101 3.09 15.62 0.15
N CYS A 102 2.20 15.44 1.12
CA CYS A 102 1.50 16.54 1.76
C CYS A 102 2.16 16.99 3.06
N ARG A 103 3.00 16.17 3.72
CA ARG A 103 3.56 16.50 5.03
C ARG A 103 5.08 16.41 5.05
N LEU A 104 5.66 15.28 4.65
CA LEU A 104 7.11 15.11 4.66
C LEU A 104 7.82 16.01 3.63
N LEU A 105 7.21 16.25 2.48
CA LEU A 105 7.77 17.12 1.43
C LEU A 105 8.06 18.54 1.93
N PHE A 106 7.31 19.08 2.91
CA PHE A 106 7.59 20.41 3.47
C PHE A 106 8.91 20.49 4.25
N TYR A 107 9.41 19.35 4.71
CA TYR A 107 10.72 19.24 5.36
C TYR A 107 11.85 19.16 4.33
N CYS A 108 11.55 18.75 3.10
CA CYS A 108 12.48 18.68 1.98
C CYS A 108 12.45 20.01 1.20
N SER A 109 13.60 20.62 0.90
CA SER A 109 13.63 21.82 0.04
C SER A 109 12.98 21.51 -1.32
N THR A 110 11.86 22.16 -1.63
CA THR A 110 10.82 21.67 -2.56
C THR A 110 11.15 21.80 -4.06
N SER A 111 12.22 22.51 -4.43
CA SER A 111 12.50 22.80 -5.85
C SER A 111 12.95 21.58 -6.65
N GLU A 112 13.67 20.65 -6.02
CA GLU A 112 14.36 19.55 -6.72
C GLU A 112 13.56 18.24 -6.76
N LEU A 113 12.51 18.11 -5.93
CA LEU A 113 11.66 16.91 -5.87
C LEU A 113 10.33 17.09 -6.64
N ARG A 114 10.20 18.18 -7.40
CA ARG A 114 8.93 18.62 -7.97
C ARG A 114 8.39 17.63 -9.01
N ASP A 115 9.27 17.06 -9.82
CA ASP A 115 8.84 16.18 -10.91
C ASP A 115 8.55 14.77 -10.40
N GLU A 116 9.33 14.25 -9.44
CA GLU A 116 8.99 13.02 -8.73
C GLU A 116 7.68 13.16 -7.94
N ALA A 117 7.47 14.29 -7.26
CA ALA A 117 6.23 14.55 -6.53
C ALA A 117 5.02 14.58 -7.47
N LYS A 118 5.13 15.21 -8.65
CA LYS A 118 4.07 15.21 -9.67
C LYS A 118 3.82 13.81 -10.21
N SER A 119 4.86 13.03 -10.45
CA SER A 119 4.72 11.64 -10.90
C SER A 119 3.93 10.84 -9.87
N LEU A 120 4.42 10.83 -8.63
CA LEU A 120 3.81 10.09 -7.53
C LEU A 120 2.37 10.52 -7.31
N LYS A 121 2.08 11.82 -7.41
CA LYS A 121 0.71 12.34 -7.27
C LYS A 121 -0.25 11.76 -8.31
N ARG A 122 0.14 11.66 -9.59
CA ARG A 122 -0.72 11.07 -10.64
C ARG A 122 -0.99 9.60 -10.37
N THR A 123 0.05 8.87 -9.97
CA THR A 123 -0.07 7.43 -9.66
C THR A 123 -0.88 7.20 -8.37
N LEU A 124 -0.78 8.10 -7.40
CA LEU A 124 -1.62 8.12 -6.19
C LEU A 124 -3.09 8.34 -6.55
N GLU A 125 -3.41 9.31 -7.39
CA GLU A 125 -4.77 9.55 -7.87
C GLU A 125 -5.36 8.29 -8.54
N ALA A 126 -4.58 7.60 -9.37
CA ALA A 126 -4.99 6.31 -9.95
C ALA A 126 -5.17 5.21 -8.89
N GLY A 127 -4.30 5.16 -7.88
CA GLY A 127 -4.40 4.22 -6.76
C GLY A 127 -5.64 4.44 -5.89
N ILE A 128 -6.06 5.69 -5.69
CA ILE A 128 -7.30 6.04 -4.97
C ILE A 128 -8.52 5.53 -5.74
N VAL A 129 -8.55 5.69 -7.07
CA VAL A 129 -9.63 5.12 -7.90
C VAL A 129 -9.69 3.59 -7.75
N CYS A 130 -8.54 2.91 -7.78
CA CYS A 130 -8.49 1.47 -7.52
C CYS A 130 -8.99 1.11 -6.11
N LEU A 131 -8.67 1.90 -5.09
CA LEU A 131 -9.15 1.69 -3.73
C LEU A 131 -10.68 1.78 -3.66
N GLU A 132 -11.27 2.84 -4.22
CA GLU A 132 -12.72 3.03 -4.27
C GLU A 132 -13.42 1.84 -4.95
N ASP A 133 -12.87 1.35 -6.06
CA ASP A 133 -13.40 0.17 -6.76
C ASP A 133 -13.34 -1.09 -5.89
N THR A 134 -12.30 -1.23 -5.04
CA THR A 134 -12.25 -2.35 -4.08
C THR A 134 -13.27 -2.24 -2.95
N CYS A 135 -13.80 -1.05 -2.67
CA CYS A 135 -14.78 -0.77 -1.61
C CYS A 135 -16.24 -0.89 -2.07
N LYS A 136 -16.55 -0.71 -3.36
CA LYS A 136 -17.94 -0.66 -3.90
C LYS A 136 -18.79 -1.92 -3.67
N ASP A 137 -18.20 -3.08 -3.39
CA ASP A 137 -18.92 -4.37 -3.26
C ASP A 137 -19.17 -4.83 -1.81
N GLY A 138 -19.13 -3.96 -0.79
CA GLY A 138 -19.51 -4.36 0.56
C GLY A 138 -18.95 -3.46 1.65
N ASP A 139 -19.86 -2.71 2.26
CA ASP A 139 -19.67 -1.80 3.39
C ASP A 139 -18.81 -0.57 3.08
N SER A 140 -19.50 0.47 2.59
CA SER A 140 -18.94 1.81 2.39
C SER A 140 -18.65 2.47 3.75
N THR A 141 -17.51 2.14 4.34
CA THR A 141 -16.81 3.10 5.18
C THR A 141 -16.14 4.09 4.25
N THR A 142 -16.81 5.20 3.98
CA THR A 142 -16.20 6.38 3.37
C THR A 142 -15.12 6.86 4.33
N THR A 143 -13.86 6.50 4.07
CA THR A 143 -12.74 7.09 4.79
C THR A 143 -12.64 8.51 4.26
N ASP A 144 -13.11 9.47 5.05
CA ASP A 144 -12.90 10.88 4.78
C ASP A 144 -11.39 11.13 4.76
N MET A 145 -10.81 11.14 3.55
CA MET A 145 -9.49 11.70 3.29
C MET A 145 -9.64 13.20 3.51
N SER A 146 -9.63 13.60 4.77
CA SER A 146 -9.54 15.00 5.17
C SER A 146 -8.26 15.54 4.54
N SER A 147 -8.42 16.33 3.49
CA SER A 147 -7.35 17.14 2.94
C SER A 147 -7.03 18.23 3.96
N GLY A 148 -6.30 17.84 5.00
CA GLY A 148 -5.76 18.75 6.00
C GLY A 148 -4.79 19.70 5.31
N LEU A 149 -5.31 20.85 4.90
CA LEU A 149 -4.50 21.98 4.50
C LEU A 149 -3.71 22.41 5.73
N ALA A 150 -2.40 22.11 5.72
CA ALA A 150 -1.40 22.54 6.69
C ALA A 150 -1.83 22.39 8.16
N SER A 151 -1.84 21.15 8.65
CA SER A 151 -1.68 20.94 10.09
C SER A 151 -0.22 21.22 10.45
N ASP A 152 0.03 21.91 11.58
CA ASP A 152 1.35 22.11 12.18
C ASP A 152 1.83 20.79 12.82
N ASP A 153 1.76 19.71 12.03
CA ASP A 153 2.12 18.39 12.49
C ASP A 153 3.62 18.36 12.73
N SER A 154 3.97 17.94 13.94
CA SER A 154 5.35 17.68 14.29
C SER A 154 5.92 16.58 13.38
N ILE A 155 7.22 16.64 13.12
CA ILE A 155 7.89 15.58 12.34
C ILE A 155 7.70 14.19 12.99
N ASP A 156 7.56 14.12 14.31
CA ASP A 156 7.30 12.88 15.02
C ASP A 156 5.93 12.28 14.69
N GLU A 157 4.89 13.11 14.51
CA GLU A 157 3.57 12.65 14.05
C GLU A 157 3.61 12.18 12.61
N VAL A 158 4.31 12.91 11.73
CA VAL A 158 4.53 12.49 10.35
C VAL A 158 5.20 11.13 10.28
N ILE A 159 6.26 10.92 11.07
CA ILE A 159 6.96 9.63 11.14
C ILE A 159 6.05 8.54 11.68
N LYS A 160 5.26 8.83 12.73
CA LYS A 160 4.35 7.86 13.33
C LYS A 160 3.29 7.40 12.34
N ASP A 161 2.74 8.30 11.53
CA ASP A 161 1.75 7.94 10.52
C ASP A 161 2.39 7.07 9.42
N LEU A 162 3.62 7.39 9.00
CA LEU A 162 4.39 6.53 8.08
C LEU A 162 4.71 5.16 8.70
N GLU A 163 4.98 5.08 10.00
CA GLU A 163 5.18 3.82 10.74
C GLU A 163 3.89 2.98 10.71
N VAL A 164 2.74 3.58 10.99
CA VAL A 164 1.43 2.90 10.93
C VAL A 164 1.13 2.37 9.53
N ASP A 165 1.38 3.17 8.49
CA ASP A 165 1.12 2.74 7.12
C ASP A 165 2.02 1.57 6.70
N VAL A 166 3.32 1.60 7.05
CA VAL A 166 4.25 0.49 6.77
C VAL A 166 3.88 -0.76 7.57
N ASP A 167 3.50 -0.61 8.84
CA ASP A 167 3.03 -1.73 9.66
C ASP A 167 1.75 -2.37 9.08
N GLY A 168 0.85 -1.55 8.51
CA GLY A 168 -0.32 -2.03 7.78
C GLY A 168 0.04 -2.90 6.57
N LEU A 169 1.06 -2.49 5.81
CA LEU A 169 1.59 -3.29 4.69
C LEU A 169 2.20 -4.61 5.18
N ILE A 170 3.01 -4.58 6.25
CA ILE A 170 3.60 -5.79 6.84
C ILE A 170 2.53 -6.74 7.39
N ALA A 171 1.47 -6.20 8.00
CA ALA A 171 0.37 -7.00 8.53
C ALA A 171 -0.42 -7.75 7.43
N MET A 172 -0.27 -7.35 6.16
CA MET A 172 -0.88 -8.02 5.02
C MET A 172 -0.44 -9.48 4.87
N ASP A 173 0.75 -9.83 5.33
CA ASP A 173 1.26 -11.21 5.33
C ASP A 173 0.26 -12.16 6.01
N SER A 174 -0.38 -11.72 7.09
CA SER A 174 -1.40 -12.50 7.81
C SER A 174 -2.67 -12.72 6.99
N LEU A 175 -3.04 -11.75 6.14
CA LEU A 175 -4.22 -11.79 5.28
C LEU A 175 -4.04 -12.71 4.06
N ILE A 176 -2.79 -12.92 3.65
CA ILE A 176 -2.43 -13.75 2.51
C ILE A 176 -2.21 -15.21 2.96
N THR A 177 -1.54 -15.40 4.10
CA THR A 177 -1.21 -16.73 4.64
C THR A 177 -2.38 -17.42 5.34
N CYS A 178 -3.31 -16.66 5.91
CA CYS A 178 -4.46 -17.19 6.65
C CYS A 178 -5.78 -16.62 6.12
N PRO A 179 -6.27 -17.07 4.95
CA PRO A 179 -7.61 -16.70 4.50
C PRO A 179 -8.60 -17.32 5.50
N ALA A 180 -9.18 -16.50 6.38
CA ALA A 180 -10.23 -16.90 7.29
C ALA A 180 -11.40 -17.46 6.46
N GLY A 181 -11.47 -18.79 6.33
CA GLY A 181 -12.45 -19.44 5.45
C GLY A 181 -12.15 -20.86 4.97
N ARG A 182 -11.05 -21.52 5.36
CA ARG A 182 -10.99 -22.98 5.23
C ARG A 182 -11.53 -23.64 6.48
N THR A 183 -12.85 -23.63 6.64
CA THR A 183 -13.51 -24.70 7.40
C THR A 183 -13.23 -25.98 6.62
N ARG A 184 -12.11 -26.63 6.91
CA ARG A 184 -11.94 -28.05 6.59
C ARG A 184 -13.00 -28.75 7.43
N GLU A 185 -14.17 -28.99 6.84
CA GLU A 185 -14.97 -30.12 7.24
C GLU A 185 -14.07 -31.34 7.11
N GLN A 186 -13.46 -31.73 8.23
CA GLN A 186 -12.89 -33.05 8.35
C GLN A 186 -14.05 -34.02 8.15
N PRO A 187 -13.98 -34.98 7.21
CA PRO A 187 -14.92 -36.07 7.23
C PRO A 187 -14.69 -36.79 8.55
N ARG A 188 -15.66 -36.70 9.47
CA ARG A 188 -15.71 -37.57 10.65
C ARG A 188 -15.80 -38.99 10.14
N ILE A 189 -14.65 -39.66 10.06
CA ILE A 189 -14.60 -41.11 9.92
C ILE A 189 -15.25 -41.65 11.19
N ARG A 190 -16.51 -42.09 11.09
CA ARG A 190 -17.13 -42.93 12.11
C ARG A 190 -16.40 -44.26 12.09
N LEU A 191 -15.51 -44.45 13.06
CA LEU A 191 -15.12 -45.77 13.51
C LEU A 191 -16.28 -46.28 14.38
N ASP A 192 -17.26 -46.93 13.75
CA ASP A 192 -18.11 -47.87 14.48
C ASP A 192 -17.29 -49.16 14.63
N GLU A 193 -16.55 -49.22 15.75
CA GLU A 193 -16.01 -50.46 16.25
C GLU A 193 -17.15 -51.36 16.75
N ARG A 194 -17.11 -52.58 16.23
CA ARG A 194 -17.87 -53.76 16.61
C ARG A 194 -18.09 -53.89 18.12
N LEU A 195 -19.34 -54.23 18.48
CA LEU A 195 -19.67 -55.36 19.36
C LEU A 195 -20.97 -55.99 18.87
#